data_AF-A0A957SD73-F1
#
_entry.id   AF-A0A957SD73-F1
#
_cell.length_a   1.000
_cell.length_b   1.000
_cell.length_c   1.000
_cell.angle_alpha   90.00
_cell.angle_beta   90.00
_cell.angle_gamma   90.00
#
_symmetry.space_group_name_H-M   'P 1'
#
loop_
_entity.id
_entity.type
_entity.pdbx_description
1 polymer ?
#
loop_
_entity_poly.entity_id
_entity_poly.type
_entity_poly.pdbx_seq_one_letter_code
_entity_poly.pdbx_strand_id
1 'polypeptide(L)'
;LAELARFARFSDIEFENLEGSTLFSKCFSLVGYYSRRQTLPDLIVRLGEERSAVNWQPFADRILAAPAMTEAESITAVTDQNLRLVGVSEAEQQHAERQINEAFFQCLAALLADKHQVVLLFDAYEAAPEEAESFITGHLLPYLLDESLRELVIIITGRQTPDLSSLGLNQLIVKTNLEPFTIDDVRDFMTVRSIQENPPDFTFKGVHLLSGGVPGDLALMADRLTAVASQHDPFFDD
;
A
#
# COMPACT_ATOMS: atom_id res chain seq x y z
N LEU A 1 6.91 -6.97 -12.75
CA LEU A 1 7.80 -8.12 -12.44
C LEU A 1 8.21 -8.90 -13.69
N ALA A 2 7.29 -9.28 -14.59
CA ALA A 2 7.62 -10.01 -15.81
C ALA A 2 8.64 -9.30 -16.73
N GLU A 3 8.53 -7.98 -16.89
CA GLU A 3 9.47 -7.19 -17.70
C GLU A 3 10.89 -7.19 -17.10
N LEU A 4 11.00 -7.07 -15.77
CA LEU A 4 12.27 -7.13 -15.06
C LEU A 4 12.91 -8.53 -15.16
N ALA A 5 12.11 -9.58 -15.08
CA ALA A 5 12.60 -10.95 -15.26
C ALA A 5 13.12 -11.18 -16.69
N ARG A 6 12.47 -10.59 -17.70
CA ARG A 6 12.96 -10.60 -19.09
C ARG A 6 14.30 -9.86 -19.22
N PHE A 7 14.41 -8.67 -18.62
CA PHE A 7 15.65 -7.90 -18.63
C PHE A 7 16.80 -8.62 -17.90
N ALA A 8 16.53 -9.22 -16.74
CA ALA A 8 17.51 -10.00 -15.99
C ALA A 8 18.05 -11.17 -16.80
N ARG A 9 17.17 -11.93 -17.47
CA ARG A 9 17.57 -13.02 -18.39
C ARG A 9 18.37 -12.53 -19.59
N PHE A 10 17.94 -11.42 -20.21
CA PHE A 10 18.68 -10.78 -21.28
C PHE A 10 20.08 -10.36 -20.82
N SER A 11 20.20 -10.06 -19.54
CA SER A 11 21.44 -9.64 -18.90
C SER A 11 22.29 -10.77 -18.33
N ASP A 12 21.93 -12.03 -18.57
CA ASP A 12 22.58 -13.24 -18.02
C ASP A 12 22.60 -13.28 -16.49
N ILE A 13 21.53 -12.76 -15.89
CA ILE A 13 21.29 -12.74 -14.44
C ILE A 13 20.08 -13.63 -14.15
N GLU A 14 20.29 -14.63 -13.29
CA GLU A 14 19.20 -15.43 -12.76
C GLU A 14 18.30 -14.54 -11.89
N PHE A 15 17.09 -14.26 -12.39
CA PHE A 15 16.11 -13.40 -11.72
C PHE A 15 15.78 -13.87 -10.28
N GLU A 16 15.85 -15.19 -10.05
CA GLU A 16 15.62 -15.78 -8.72
C GLU A 16 16.73 -15.44 -7.73
N ASN A 17 17.95 -15.16 -8.21
CA ASN A 17 19.10 -14.79 -7.37
C ASN A 17 19.10 -13.30 -7.00
N LEU A 18 18.18 -12.50 -7.55
CA LEU A 18 17.96 -11.13 -7.12
C LEU A 18 17.15 -11.15 -5.81
N GLU A 19 17.59 -10.39 -4.82
CA GLU A 19 16.94 -10.30 -3.52
C GLU A 19 15.61 -9.53 -3.57
N GLY A 20 14.72 -9.87 -2.65
CA GLY A 20 13.42 -9.22 -2.43
C GLY A 20 12.26 -9.76 -3.27
N SER A 21 11.03 -9.42 -2.88
CA SER A 21 9.78 -9.94 -3.44
C SER A 21 8.98 -8.91 -4.24
N THR A 22 9.34 -7.63 -4.19
CA THR A 22 8.65 -6.55 -4.89
C THR A 22 9.41 -6.15 -6.17
N LEU A 23 8.73 -5.45 -7.09
CA LEU A 23 9.38 -4.92 -8.29
C LEU A 23 10.55 -4.00 -7.92
N PHE A 24 10.33 -3.16 -6.90
CA PHE A 24 11.32 -2.23 -6.40
C PHE A 24 12.55 -2.95 -5.82
N SER A 25 12.35 -3.90 -4.89
CA SER A 25 13.45 -4.62 -4.25
C SER A 25 14.28 -5.42 -5.26
N LYS A 26 13.63 -6.03 -6.26
CA LYS A 26 14.30 -6.75 -7.34
C LYS A 26 15.11 -5.81 -8.26
N CYS A 27 14.57 -4.64 -8.61
CA CYS A 27 15.31 -3.61 -9.37
C CYS A 27 16.54 -3.12 -8.60
N PHE A 28 16.40 -2.91 -7.29
CA PHE A 28 17.51 -2.48 -6.44
C PHE A 28 18.59 -3.55 -6.35
N SER A 29 18.21 -4.82 -6.14
CA SER A 29 19.15 -5.94 -6.14
C SER A 29 19.88 -6.09 -7.48
N LEU A 30 19.21 -5.82 -8.60
CA LEU A 30 19.82 -5.79 -9.94
C LEU A 30 20.88 -4.69 -10.05
N VAL A 31 20.59 -3.47 -9.60
CA VAL A 31 21.57 -2.36 -9.56
C VAL A 31 22.74 -2.73 -8.66
N GLY A 32 22.47 -3.30 -7.48
CA GLY A 32 23.49 -3.81 -6.56
C GLY A 32 24.39 -4.88 -7.19
N TYR A 33 23.82 -5.79 -7.98
CA TYR A 33 24.57 -6.81 -8.72
C TYR A 33 25.58 -6.19 -9.70
N TYR A 34 25.16 -5.21 -10.50
CA TYR A 34 26.02 -4.52 -11.46
C TYR A 34 27.06 -3.63 -10.77
N SER A 35 26.69 -2.98 -9.67
CA SER A 35 27.58 -2.17 -8.85
C SER A 35 28.72 -3.01 -8.26
N ARG A 36 28.40 -4.18 -7.67
CA ARG A 36 29.41 -5.13 -7.13
C ARG A 36 30.43 -5.59 -8.16
N ARG A 37 30.03 -5.66 -9.43
CA ARG A 37 30.90 -6.10 -10.53
C ARG A 37 31.58 -4.94 -11.26
N GLN A 38 31.40 -3.70 -10.80
CA GLN A 38 31.89 -2.49 -11.47
C GLN A 38 31.43 -2.39 -12.94
N THR A 39 30.27 -2.97 -13.26
CA THR A 39 29.67 -3.01 -14.61
C THR A 39 28.41 -2.16 -14.67
N LEU A 40 28.20 -1.26 -13.71
CA LEU A 40 27.06 -0.34 -13.69
C LEU A 40 26.97 0.55 -14.95
N PRO A 41 28.08 0.98 -15.58
CA PRO A 41 28.02 1.62 -16.90
C PRO A 41 27.36 0.74 -17.97
N ASP A 42 27.64 -0.57 -17.97
CA ASP A 42 27.06 -1.51 -18.93
C ASP A 42 25.54 -1.66 -18.74
N LEU A 43 25.06 -1.60 -17.49
CA LEU A 43 23.63 -1.56 -17.18
C LEU A 43 22.97 -0.34 -17.80
N ILE A 44 23.59 0.84 -17.69
CA ILE A 44 23.06 2.09 -18.25
C ILE A 44 23.02 2.04 -19.77
N VAL A 45 24.07 1.53 -20.42
CA VAL A 45 24.10 1.36 -21.88
C VAL A 45 22.93 0.47 -22.32
N ARG A 46 22.72 -0.67 -21.66
CA ARG A 46 21.60 -1.59 -21.95
C ARG A 46 20.23 -0.96 -21.73
N LEU A 47 20.06 -0.18 -20.65
CA LEU A 47 18.83 0.57 -20.40
C LEU A 47 18.60 1.65 -21.47
N GLY A 48 19.66 2.28 -21.97
CA GLY A 48 19.62 3.21 -23.09
C GLY A 48 19.18 2.56 -24.41
N GLU A 49 19.59 1.31 -24.65
CA GLU A 49 19.16 0.54 -25.82
C GLU A 49 17.67 0.14 -25.76
N GLU A 50 17.16 -0.30 -24.60
CA GLU A 50 15.75 -0.70 -24.45
C GLU A 50 14.79 0.48 -24.26
N ARG A 51 15.28 1.61 -23.72
CA ARG A 51 14.51 2.81 -23.40
C ARG A 51 15.21 4.06 -23.92
N SER A 52 15.36 4.13 -25.24
CA SER A 52 16.00 5.26 -25.94
C SER A 52 15.30 6.61 -25.75
N ALA A 53 14.03 6.60 -25.35
CA ALA A 53 13.27 7.82 -25.03
C ALA A 53 13.66 8.45 -23.68
N VAL A 54 14.36 7.73 -22.81
CA VAL A 54 14.79 8.22 -21.50
C VAL A 54 16.22 8.75 -21.60
N ASN A 55 16.45 9.97 -21.09
CA ASN A 55 17.80 10.52 -21.02
C ASN A 55 18.56 9.94 -19.83
N TRP A 56 19.36 8.91 -20.08
CA TRP A 56 20.17 8.24 -19.05
C TRP A 56 21.50 8.92 -18.75
N GLN A 57 21.94 9.87 -19.58
CA GLN A 57 23.25 10.52 -19.47
C GLN A 57 23.53 11.15 -18.10
N PRO A 58 22.57 11.87 -17.46
CA PRO A 58 22.81 12.46 -16.14
C PRO A 58 23.11 11.44 -15.05
N PHE A 59 22.64 10.20 -15.19
CA PHE A 59 22.90 9.12 -14.24
C PHE A 59 24.26 8.48 -14.50
N ALA A 60 24.63 8.32 -15.78
CA ALA A 60 25.95 7.83 -16.19
C ALA A 60 27.07 8.74 -15.64
N ASP A 61 26.89 10.06 -15.80
CA ASP A 61 27.87 11.05 -15.37
C ASP A 61 28.08 11.02 -13.84
N ARG A 62 27.01 10.81 -13.06
CA ARG A 62 27.08 10.68 -11.59
C ARG A 62 27.79 9.40 -11.16
N ILE A 63 27.52 8.28 -11.82
CA ILE A 63 28.16 6.99 -11.50
C ILE A 63 29.65 7.02 -11.82
N LEU A 64 30.05 7.66 -12.91
CA LEU A 64 31.46 7.83 -13.26
C LEU A 64 32.19 8.82 -12.34
N ALA A 65 31.47 9.76 -11.73
CA ALA A 65 32.02 10.74 -10.79
C ALA A 65 32.07 10.24 -9.33
N ALA A 66 31.37 9.15 -8.99
CA ALA A 66 31.30 8.63 -7.63
C ALA A 66 32.53 7.76 -7.27
N PRO A 67 33.08 7.86 -6.05
CA PRO A 67 34.11 6.93 -5.59
C PRO A 67 33.52 5.51 -5.48
N ALA A 68 34.34 4.50 -5.78
CA ALA A 68 33.93 3.09 -5.70
C ALA A 68 33.40 2.76 -4.30
N MET A 69 32.11 2.42 -4.19
CA MET A 69 31.49 1.97 -2.95
C MET A 69 32.23 0.75 -2.39
N THR A 70 32.51 0.76 -1.09
CA THR A 70 33.22 -0.36 -0.44
C THR A 70 32.24 -1.43 0.02
N GLU A 71 32.73 -2.68 0.09
CA GLU A 71 31.98 -3.91 0.39
C GLU A 71 31.11 -3.82 1.67
N ALA A 72 31.53 -2.99 2.63
CA ALA A 72 30.83 -2.75 3.89
C ALA A 72 29.59 -1.84 3.77
N GLU A 73 29.49 -0.99 2.75
CA GLU A 73 28.33 -0.10 2.54
C GLU A 73 27.18 -0.79 1.81
N SER A 74 27.50 -1.83 1.02
CA SER A 74 26.55 -2.60 0.23
C SER A 74 25.71 -3.62 1.03
N ILE A 75 26.20 -4.10 2.18
CA ILE A 75 25.51 -5.12 2.99
C ILE A 75 24.53 -4.47 3.99
N THR A 76 24.82 -3.27 4.47
CA THR A 76 23.93 -2.51 5.37
C THR A 76 22.76 -1.86 4.65
N ALA A 77 22.80 -1.71 3.31
CA ALA A 77 21.78 -1.05 2.51
C ALA A 77 20.51 -1.91 2.24
N VAL A 78 20.42 -3.13 2.78
CA VAL A 78 19.32 -4.09 2.49
C VAL A 78 18.15 -3.98 3.48
N THR A 79 18.12 -2.96 4.34
CA THR A 79 16.90 -2.58 5.08
C THR A 79 16.26 -1.36 4.43
N ASP A 80 14.92 -1.35 4.28
CA ASP A 80 14.13 -0.24 3.72
C ASP A 80 14.46 1.12 4.38
N GLN A 81 15.03 1.12 5.58
CA GLN A 81 15.51 2.30 6.31
C GLN A 81 16.77 2.98 5.72
N ASN A 82 17.49 2.36 4.78
CA ASN A 82 18.73 2.90 4.20
C ASN A 82 18.56 3.47 2.78
N LEU A 83 17.37 3.98 2.46
CA LEU A 83 17.07 4.79 1.26
C LEU A 83 17.83 6.13 1.16
N ARG A 84 18.78 6.41 2.06
CA ARG A 84 19.66 7.57 1.94
C ARG A 84 20.53 7.36 0.69
N LEU A 85 20.20 8.09 -0.38
CA LEU A 85 21.06 8.21 -1.57
C LEU A 85 22.51 8.43 -1.10
N VAL A 86 23.34 7.40 -1.25
CA VAL A 86 24.74 7.42 -0.82
C VAL A 86 25.40 8.62 -1.50
N GLY A 87 25.81 9.62 -0.71
CA GLY A 87 26.51 10.83 -1.18
C GLY A 87 25.64 12.08 -1.38
N VAL A 88 24.33 12.06 -1.10
CA VAL A 88 23.50 13.26 -1.13
C VAL A 88 23.51 13.92 0.25
N SER A 89 23.81 15.22 0.31
CA SER A 89 23.80 15.96 1.56
C SER A 89 22.37 16.02 2.13
N GLU A 90 22.22 16.09 3.47
CA GLU A 90 20.90 16.20 4.10
C GLU A 90 20.08 17.39 3.55
N ALA A 91 20.78 18.48 3.18
CA ALA A 91 20.16 19.65 2.56
C ALA A 91 19.59 19.36 1.16
N GLU A 92 20.30 18.58 0.34
CA GLU A 92 19.83 18.19 -0.99
C GLU A 92 18.66 17.21 -0.89
N GLN A 93 18.67 16.30 0.09
CA GLN A 93 17.57 15.39 0.33
C GLN A 93 16.30 16.16 0.73
N GLN A 94 16.39 17.08 1.70
CA GLN A 94 15.27 17.93 2.10
C GLN A 94 14.76 18.80 0.93
N HIS A 95 15.67 19.26 0.07
CA HIS A 95 15.29 20.03 -1.11
C HIS A 95 14.51 19.18 -2.12
N ALA A 96 14.98 17.95 -2.38
CA ALA A 96 14.29 17.01 -3.26
C ALA A 96 12.92 16.60 -2.71
N GLU A 97 12.82 16.28 -1.42
CA GLU A 97 11.54 15.96 -0.75
C GLU A 97 10.55 17.12 -0.88
N ARG A 98 11.00 18.35 -0.67
CA ARG A 98 10.16 19.53 -0.86
C ARG A 98 9.65 19.68 -2.29
N GLN A 99 10.52 19.51 -3.28
CA GLN A 99 10.13 19.60 -4.69
C GLN A 99 9.12 18.51 -5.08
N ILE A 100 9.33 17.29 -4.58
CA ILE A 100 8.42 16.16 -4.83
C ILE A 100 7.05 16.45 -4.21
N ASN A 101 7.02 16.90 -2.96
CA ASN A 101 5.77 17.22 -2.26
C ASN A 101 5.03 18.37 -2.97
N GLU A 102 5.74 19.43 -3.36
CA GLU A 102 5.16 20.56 -4.09
C GLU A 102 4.56 20.12 -5.43
N ALA A 103 5.30 19.34 -6.22
CA ALA A 103 4.81 18.81 -7.49
C ALA A 103 3.60 17.89 -7.31
N PHE A 104 3.60 17.06 -6.26
CA PHE A 104 2.48 16.19 -5.91
C PHE A 104 1.21 17.01 -5.61
N PHE A 105 1.30 18.03 -4.75
CA PHE A 105 0.15 18.85 -4.41
C PHE A 105 -0.35 19.70 -5.58
N GLN A 106 0.53 20.19 -6.44
CA GLN A 106 0.13 20.87 -7.69
C GLN A 106 -0.67 19.93 -8.61
N CYS A 107 -0.23 18.69 -8.76
CA CYS A 107 -0.96 17.69 -9.53
C CYS A 107 -2.33 17.36 -8.90
N LEU A 108 -2.37 17.25 -7.57
CA LEU A 108 -3.61 16.96 -6.84
C LEU A 108 -4.62 18.11 -6.95
N ALA A 109 -4.17 19.36 -6.83
CA ALA A 109 -5.01 20.54 -7.02
C ALA A 109 -5.55 20.63 -8.46
N ALA A 110 -4.71 20.35 -9.47
CA ALA A 110 -5.15 20.28 -10.86
C ALA A 110 -6.18 19.17 -11.08
N LEU A 111 -6.01 18.02 -10.43
CA LEU A 111 -6.98 16.92 -10.50
C LEU A 111 -8.32 17.30 -9.86
N LEU A 112 -8.31 17.96 -8.70
CA LEU A 112 -9.53 18.45 -8.05
C LEU A 112 -10.27 19.47 -8.91
N ALA A 113 -9.53 20.41 -9.53
CA ALA A 113 -10.10 21.40 -10.45
C ALA A 113 -10.79 20.77 -11.67
N ASP A 114 -10.33 19.59 -12.14
CA ASP A 114 -10.94 18.87 -13.26
C ASP A 114 -12.05 17.89 -12.83
N LYS A 115 -11.92 17.24 -11.67
CA LYS A 115 -12.77 16.10 -11.26
C LYS A 115 -13.76 16.38 -10.13
N HIS A 116 -13.81 17.57 -9.55
CA HIS A 116 -14.73 18.04 -8.49
C HIS A 116 -14.74 17.24 -7.17
N GLN A 117 -14.46 15.94 -7.16
CA GLN A 117 -14.36 15.13 -5.94
C GLN A 117 -13.27 14.08 -6.10
N VAL A 118 -12.26 14.17 -5.25
CA VAL A 118 -11.23 13.15 -5.10
C VAL A 118 -11.33 12.61 -3.68
N VAL A 119 -11.29 11.28 -3.56
CA VAL A 119 -11.30 10.61 -2.26
C VAL A 119 -10.00 9.82 -2.11
N LEU A 120 -9.28 10.06 -1.02
CA LEU A 120 -8.13 9.26 -0.62
C LEU A 120 -8.54 8.30 0.49
N LEU A 121 -8.24 7.02 0.31
CA LEU A 121 -8.60 5.96 1.24
C LEU A 121 -7.32 5.37 1.84
N PHE A 122 -7.18 5.45 3.16
CA PHE A 122 -6.11 4.82 3.92
C PHE A 122 -6.70 3.69 4.74
N ASP A 123 -6.44 2.45 4.33
CA ASP A 123 -6.90 1.27 5.05
C ASP A 123 -5.83 0.74 6.03
N ALA A 124 -6.29 0.25 7.17
CA ALA A 124 -5.47 -0.21 8.29
C ALA A 124 -4.35 0.80 8.65
N TYR A 125 -4.73 2.04 8.94
CA TYR A 125 -3.78 3.13 9.22
C TYR A 125 -2.77 2.79 10.32
N GLU A 126 -3.15 2.00 11.32
CA GLU A 126 -2.24 1.55 12.39
C GLU A 126 -1.05 0.70 11.90
N ALA A 127 -1.11 0.19 10.67
CA ALA A 127 -0.04 -0.57 10.03
C ALA A 127 0.82 0.29 9.09
N ALA A 128 0.56 1.59 9.00
CA ALA A 128 1.36 2.50 8.19
C ALA A 128 2.81 2.56 8.71
N PRO A 129 3.81 2.55 7.83
CA PRO A 129 5.20 2.78 8.23
C PRO A 129 5.38 4.23 8.72
N GLU A 130 6.38 4.45 9.58
CA GLU A 130 6.64 5.74 10.23
C GLU A 130 6.80 6.89 9.22
N GLU A 131 7.44 6.61 8.08
CA GLU A 131 7.63 7.59 7.00
C GLU A 131 6.31 8.01 6.36
N ALA A 132 5.38 7.07 6.19
CA ALA A 132 4.06 7.36 5.64
C ALA A 132 3.20 8.13 6.65
N GLU A 133 3.26 7.76 7.94
CA GLU A 133 2.60 8.51 9.01
C GLU A 133 3.14 9.94 9.10
N SER A 134 4.47 10.11 9.04
CA SER A 134 5.13 11.42 9.03
C SER A 134 4.69 12.25 7.83
N PHE A 135 4.60 11.66 6.64
CA PHE A 135 4.10 12.35 5.46
C PHE A 135 2.62 12.74 5.59
N ILE A 136 1.76 11.83 6.07
CA ILE A 136 0.33 12.10 6.21
C ILE A 136 0.10 13.23 7.21
N THR A 137 0.70 13.15 8.39
CA THR A 137 0.47 14.09 9.48
C THR A 137 1.24 15.41 9.30
N GLY A 138 2.44 15.37 8.73
CA GLY A 138 3.32 16.53 8.55
C GLY A 138 3.14 17.28 7.23
N HIS A 139 2.60 16.63 6.19
CA HIS A 139 2.42 17.23 4.88
C HIS A 139 0.97 17.13 4.39
N LEU A 140 0.41 15.95 4.20
CA LEU A 140 -0.90 15.81 3.54
C LEU A 140 -2.04 16.50 4.31
N LEU A 141 -2.19 16.19 5.60
CA LEU A 141 -3.29 16.70 6.41
C LEU A 141 -3.22 18.22 6.66
N PRO A 142 -2.06 18.84 6.94
CA PRO A 142 -1.95 20.30 7.00
C PRO A 142 -2.37 21.00 5.71
N TYR A 143 -2.11 20.41 4.54
CA TYR A 143 -2.52 20.99 3.26
C TYR A 143 -4.03 21.00 3.04
N LEU A 144 -4.83 20.25 3.81
CA LEU A 144 -6.30 20.36 3.78
C LEU A 144 -6.82 21.72 4.29
N LEU A 145 -5.98 22.47 5.00
CA LEU A 145 -6.30 23.85 5.41
C LEU A 145 -6.15 24.85 4.26
N ASP A 146 -5.49 24.46 3.16
CA ASP A 146 -5.39 25.26 1.94
C ASP A 146 -6.70 25.18 1.14
N GLU A 147 -7.16 26.32 0.62
CA GLU A 147 -8.40 26.39 -0.18
C GLU A 147 -8.32 25.54 -1.45
N SER A 148 -7.11 25.32 -1.99
CA SER A 148 -6.89 24.53 -3.20
C SER A 148 -7.27 23.05 -3.06
N LEU A 149 -7.32 22.51 -1.84
CA LEU A 149 -7.68 21.11 -1.58
C LEU A 149 -9.02 20.95 -0.85
N ARG A 150 -9.86 21.99 -0.80
CA ARG A 150 -11.10 21.99 -0.01
C ARG A 150 -12.10 20.89 -0.41
N GLU A 151 -12.05 20.42 -1.66
CA GLU A 151 -12.91 19.34 -2.17
C GLU A 151 -12.30 17.93 -1.99
N LEU A 152 -11.11 17.84 -1.40
CA LEU A 152 -10.47 16.57 -1.10
C LEU A 152 -11.11 15.93 0.13
N VAL A 153 -11.59 14.70 -0.03
CA VAL A 153 -12.05 13.89 1.10
C VAL A 153 -11.00 12.84 1.42
N ILE A 154 -10.61 12.74 2.69
CA ILE A 154 -9.70 11.70 3.16
C ILE A 154 -10.44 10.81 4.16
N ILE A 155 -10.48 9.51 3.88
CA ILE A 155 -11.03 8.50 4.77
C ILE A 155 -9.88 7.68 5.31
N ILE A 156 -9.76 7.66 6.62
CA ILE A 156 -8.77 6.86 7.34
C ILE A 156 -9.54 5.78 8.09
N THR A 157 -9.30 4.52 7.75
CA THR A 157 -9.87 3.36 8.43
C THR A 157 -8.80 2.63 9.21
N GLY A 158 -9.20 2.06 10.33
CA GLY A 158 -8.28 1.38 11.24
C GLY A 158 -8.95 1.01 12.54
N ARG A 159 -8.26 0.19 13.34
CA ARG A 159 -8.72 -0.18 14.69
C ARG A 159 -8.51 0.94 15.70
N GLN A 160 -7.59 1.85 15.41
CA GLN A 160 -7.26 2.98 16.27
C GLN A 160 -7.52 4.28 15.51
N THR A 161 -8.13 5.24 16.19
CA THR A 161 -8.27 6.59 15.64
C THR A 161 -6.94 7.32 15.81
N PRO A 162 -6.33 7.85 14.74
CA PRO A 162 -5.11 8.64 14.87
C PRO A 162 -5.36 9.89 15.72
N ASP A 163 -4.35 10.29 16.50
CA ASP A 163 -4.40 11.55 17.23
C ASP A 163 -4.04 12.70 16.29
N LEU A 164 -5.06 13.43 15.85
CA LEU A 164 -4.93 14.60 14.97
C LEU A 164 -5.15 15.92 15.72
N SER A 165 -5.17 15.89 17.06
CA SER A 165 -5.53 17.05 17.89
C SER A 165 -4.55 18.24 17.71
N SER A 166 -3.29 17.94 17.39
CA SER A 166 -2.22 18.93 17.17
C SER A 166 -2.34 19.71 15.87
N LEU A 167 -3.11 19.21 14.88
CA LEU A 167 -3.14 19.76 13.51
C LEU A 167 -4.17 20.88 13.33
N GLY A 168 -4.99 21.17 14.35
CA GLY A 168 -6.04 22.20 14.25
C GLY A 168 -7.20 21.82 13.31
N LEU A 169 -7.28 20.56 12.88
CA LEU A 169 -8.27 20.05 11.92
C LEU A 169 -9.62 19.67 12.56
N ASN A 170 -9.85 20.04 13.83
CA ASN A 170 -11.01 19.56 14.60
C ASN A 170 -12.36 19.86 13.94
N GLN A 171 -12.46 20.91 13.12
CA GLN A 171 -13.69 21.28 12.41
C GLN A 171 -13.91 20.50 11.09
N LEU A 172 -12.85 19.87 10.58
CA LEU A 172 -12.85 19.11 9.32
C LEU A 172 -12.93 17.60 9.57
N ILE A 173 -12.71 17.16 10.81
CA ILE A 173 -12.69 15.74 11.18
C ILE A 173 -14.10 15.27 11.54
N VAL A 174 -14.57 14.26 10.83
CA VAL A 174 -15.74 13.46 11.21
C VAL A 174 -15.26 12.10 11.68
N LYS A 175 -15.65 11.72 12.90
CA LYS A 175 -15.35 10.40 13.47
C LYS A 175 -16.59 9.52 13.39
N THR A 176 -16.44 8.36 12.76
CA THR A 176 -17.48 7.34 12.69
C THR A 176 -16.91 6.04 13.22
N ASN A 177 -17.68 5.37 14.08
CA ASN A 177 -17.33 4.04 14.58
C ASN A 177 -18.21 3.01 13.88
N LEU A 178 -17.66 1.84 13.61
CA LEU A 178 -18.43 0.68 13.18
C LEU A 178 -18.72 -0.18 14.40
N GLU A 179 -19.99 -0.50 14.59
CA GLU A 179 -20.44 -1.39 15.66
C GLU A 179 -20.73 -2.78 15.08
N PRO A 180 -20.64 -3.84 15.91
CA PRO A 180 -21.11 -5.16 15.51
C PRO A 180 -22.61 -5.12 15.14
N PHE A 181 -23.01 -6.01 14.25
CA PHE A 181 -24.40 -6.18 13.84
C PHE A 181 -25.29 -6.54 15.02
N THR A 182 -26.45 -5.87 15.09
CA THR A 182 -27.52 -6.22 16.02
C THR A 182 -28.17 -7.56 15.64
N ILE A 183 -29.05 -8.08 16.50
CA ILE A 183 -29.81 -9.30 16.18
C ILE A 183 -30.66 -9.11 14.90
N ASP A 184 -31.20 -7.91 14.68
CA ASP A 184 -32.00 -7.60 13.50
C ASP A 184 -31.12 -7.55 12.25
N ASP A 185 -29.93 -6.95 12.33
CA ASP A 185 -28.94 -6.97 11.25
C ASP A 185 -28.46 -8.40 10.92
N VAL A 186 -28.28 -9.25 11.93
CA VAL A 186 -27.94 -10.67 11.76
C VAL A 186 -29.06 -11.42 11.04
N ARG A 187 -30.32 -11.17 11.42
CA ARG A 187 -31.50 -11.73 10.74
C ARG A 187 -31.51 -11.31 9.27
N ASP A 188 -31.33 -10.03 9.00
CA ASP A 188 -31.33 -9.48 7.64
C ASP A 188 -30.18 -10.06 6.82
N PHE A 189 -28.98 -10.11 7.38
CA PHE A 189 -27.79 -10.70 6.77
C PHE A 189 -28.01 -12.17 6.37
N MET A 190 -28.55 -12.98 7.28
CA MET A 190 -28.83 -14.40 7.03
C MET A 190 -29.95 -14.59 6.00
N THR A 191 -30.99 -13.75 6.06
CA THR A 191 -32.12 -13.80 5.14
C THR A 191 -31.69 -13.47 3.71
N VAL A 192 -30.83 -12.47 3.51
CA VAL A 192 -30.23 -12.15 2.20
C VAL A 192 -29.44 -13.32 1.62
N ARG A 193 -28.87 -14.16 2.48
CA ARG A 193 -28.18 -15.40 2.09
C ARG A 193 -29.09 -16.64 2.00
N SER A 194 -30.41 -16.44 2.05
CA SER A 194 -31.42 -17.51 2.00
C SER A 194 -31.33 -18.53 3.15
N ILE A 195 -30.75 -18.14 4.29
CA ILE A 195 -30.67 -18.97 5.50
C ILE A 195 -31.86 -18.63 6.40
N GLN A 196 -32.69 -19.63 6.69
CA GLN A 196 -33.88 -19.49 7.52
C GLN A 196 -33.63 -20.04 8.92
N GLU A 197 -34.32 -19.49 9.94
CA GLU A 197 -34.34 -20.12 11.26
C GLU A 197 -34.95 -21.52 11.19
N ASN A 198 -34.34 -22.46 11.92
CA ASN A 198 -34.88 -23.80 12.09
C ASN A 198 -34.72 -24.22 13.57
N PRO A 199 -35.59 -23.73 14.46
CA PRO A 199 -35.52 -24.07 15.88
C PRO A 199 -35.84 -25.56 16.11
N PRO A 200 -35.17 -26.23 17.07
CA PRO A 200 -34.22 -25.68 18.03
C PRO A 200 -32.78 -25.59 17.53
N ASP A 201 -32.47 -26.20 16.39
CA ASP A 201 -31.10 -26.44 15.92
C ASP A 201 -30.39 -25.16 15.47
N PHE A 202 -31.15 -24.20 14.94
CA PHE A 202 -30.62 -22.95 14.43
C PHE A 202 -31.56 -21.77 14.72
N THR A 203 -31.04 -20.76 15.40
CA THR A 203 -31.72 -19.49 15.68
C THR A 203 -30.76 -18.32 15.46
N PHE A 204 -31.27 -17.19 14.94
CA PHE A 204 -30.45 -15.98 14.73
C PHE A 204 -29.94 -15.40 16.04
N LYS A 205 -30.69 -15.60 17.14
CA LYS A 205 -30.22 -15.26 18.49
C LYS A 205 -28.98 -16.07 18.87
N GLY A 206 -28.95 -17.37 18.57
CA GLY A 206 -27.78 -18.23 18.80
C GLY A 206 -26.58 -17.80 17.95
N VAL A 207 -26.82 -17.50 16.67
CA VAL A 207 -25.79 -16.99 15.76
C VAL A 207 -25.20 -15.68 16.25
N HIS A 208 -26.04 -14.72 16.62
CA HIS A 208 -25.60 -13.44 17.15
C HIS A 208 -24.78 -13.63 18.44
N LEU A 209 -25.20 -14.53 19.34
CA LEU A 209 -24.46 -14.82 20.56
C LEU A 209 -23.06 -15.42 20.28
N LEU A 210 -22.93 -16.26 19.25
CA LEU A 210 -21.67 -16.92 18.90
C LEU A 210 -20.72 -16.02 18.11
N SER A 211 -21.25 -15.23 17.18
CA SER A 211 -20.47 -14.31 16.32
C SER A 211 -20.19 -12.96 16.98
N GLY A 212 -20.93 -12.63 18.03
CA GLY A 212 -20.93 -11.28 18.61
C GLY A 212 -21.35 -10.18 17.63
N GLY A 213 -22.04 -10.53 16.53
CA GLY A 213 -22.40 -9.58 15.47
C GLY A 213 -21.26 -9.22 14.51
N VAL A 214 -20.12 -9.92 14.55
CA VAL A 214 -18.98 -9.62 13.67
C VAL A 214 -19.27 -10.12 12.25
N PRO A 215 -19.28 -9.24 11.21
CA PRO A 215 -19.66 -9.62 9.84
C PRO A 215 -18.80 -10.74 9.24
N GLY A 216 -17.51 -10.79 9.56
CA GLY A 216 -16.60 -11.84 9.09
C GLY A 216 -16.99 -13.23 9.62
N ASP A 217 -17.31 -13.32 10.91
CA ASP A 217 -17.74 -14.57 11.54
C ASP A 217 -19.12 -14.99 11.03
N LEU A 218 -20.03 -14.03 10.83
CA LEU A 218 -21.34 -14.27 10.23
C LEU A 218 -21.23 -14.84 8.82
N ALA A 219 -20.34 -14.29 7.99
CA ALA A 219 -20.09 -14.81 6.65
C ALA A 219 -19.59 -16.25 6.69
N LEU A 220 -18.63 -16.56 7.57
CA LEU A 220 -18.10 -17.91 7.75
C LEU A 220 -19.17 -18.90 8.22
N MET A 221 -20.02 -18.51 9.16
CA MET A 221 -21.14 -19.34 9.64
C MET A 221 -22.15 -19.59 8.52
N ALA A 222 -22.50 -18.55 7.76
CA ALA A 222 -23.43 -18.66 6.64
C ALA A 222 -22.90 -19.60 5.55
N ASP A 223 -21.62 -19.51 5.21
CA ASP A 223 -20.98 -20.39 4.22
C ASP A 223 -21.01 -21.85 4.68
N ARG A 224 -20.77 -22.12 5.98
CA ARG A 224 -20.87 -23.48 6.56
C ARG A 224 -22.28 -24.03 6.52
N LEU A 225 -23.29 -23.23 6.87
CA LEU A 225 -24.69 -23.65 6.85
C LEU A 225 -25.14 -23.98 5.42
N THR A 226 -24.72 -23.16 4.46
CA THR A 226 -25.01 -23.38 3.04
C THR A 226 -24.34 -24.67 2.54
N ALA A 227 -23.08 -24.91 2.93
CA ALA A 227 -22.35 -26.13 2.58
C ALA A 227 -23.03 -27.40 3.14
N VAL A 228 -23.47 -27.38 4.40
CA VAL A 228 -24.20 -28.50 5.01
C VAL A 228 -25.52 -28.77 4.28
N ALA A 229 -26.28 -27.71 3.97
CA ALA A 229 -27.52 -27.86 3.20
C ALA A 229 -27.28 -28.44 1.80
N SER A 230 -26.15 -28.12 1.17
CA SER A 230 -25.77 -28.68 -0.14
C SER A 230 -25.20 -30.11 -0.09
N GLN A 231 -24.72 -30.56 1.08
CA GLN A 231 -24.23 -31.92 1.30
C GLN A 231 -25.34 -32.90 1.70
N HIS A 232 -26.56 -32.41 1.99
CA HIS A 232 -27.76 -33.22 1.95
C HIS A 232 -28.04 -33.62 0.50
N ASP A 233 -27.43 -34.72 0.09
CA ASP A 233 -27.65 -35.36 -1.18
C ASP A 233 -28.96 -36.16 -1.09
N PRO A 234 -30.03 -35.78 -1.82
CA PRO A 234 -31.31 -36.49 -1.81
C PRO A 234 -31.20 -37.94 -2.34
N PHE A 235 -30.01 -38.36 -2.77
CA PHE A 235 -29.71 -39.74 -3.16
C PHE A 235 -29.46 -40.68 -1.97
N PHE A 236 -29.20 -40.18 -0.76
CA PHE A 236 -28.88 -41.00 0.42
C PHE A 236 -29.87 -40.90 1.57
N ASP A 237 -30.92 -40.07 1.44
CA ASP A 237 -32.01 -39.98 2.39
C ASP A 237 -33.20 -40.86 1.92
N ASP A 238 -33.13 -42.16 2.22
CA ASP A 238 -34.22 -43.16 2.11
C ASP A 238 -35.15 -43.15 3.34
#